data_AF-A0A7W2YAV0-F1
#
_entry.id   AF-A0A7W2YAV0-F1
#
_cell.length_a   1.000
_cell.length_b   1.000
_cell.length_c   1.000
_cell.angle_alpha   90.00
_cell.angle_beta   90.00
_cell.angle_gamma   90.00
#
_symmetry.space_group_name_H-M   'P 1'
#
loop_
_entity.id
_entity.type
_entity.pdbx_description
1 polymer ?
#
loop_
_entity_poly.entity_id
_entity_poly.type
_entity_poly.pdbx_seq_one_letter_code
_entity_poly.pdbx_strand_id
1 'polypeptide(L)'
;MEYFVSRQPIFKIDSSIIGYRLRFQDDIENTLLKMSFSIEENDQSNEIAMSFFELTAGKLAFVDFGPNAIKSLIPKNLDPDHLVINVDVSQSPDQNQLSALLALYDLGYRICLDNLNDELAWKSFYPSVAYMALHVDISSSNDFFRIVDCVGMYPDIKLIATSVEDKAYHAVAVQVGFSYFEGSFFLNQQY
;
A
#
# COMPACT_ATOMS: atom_id res chain seq x y z
N MET A 1 -16.40 -7.90 -20.01
CA MET A 1 -16.35 -8.39 -18.62
C MET A 1 -16.03 -7.20 -17.76
N GLU A 2 -16.89 -6.86 -16.80
CA GLU A 2 -16.68 -5.69 -15.95
C GLU A 2 -16.02 -6.14 -14.64
N TYR A 3 -14.95 -5.46 -14.24
CA TYR A 3 -14.40 -5.55 -12.89
C TYR A 3 -14.77 -4.26 -12.15
N PHE A 4 -15.07 -4.38 -10.86
CA PHE A 4 -15.37 -3.23 -10.01
C PHE A 4 -14.17 -2.92 -9.14
N VAL A 5 -13.69 -1.68 -9.26
CA VAL A 5 -12.57 -1.15 -8.49
C VAL A 5 -13.00 0.15 -7.83
N SER A 6 -12.74 0.25 -6.52
CA SER A 6 -12.79 1.51 -5.81
C SER A 6 -11.37 2.05 -5.65
N ARG A 7 -11.23 3.37 -5.68
CA ARG A 7 -9.94 4.05 -5.46
C ARG A 7 -10.05 5.01 -4.29
N GLN A 8 -9.09 4.94 -3.38
CA GLN A 8 -9.00 5.83 -2.24
C GLN A 8 -7.71 6.65 -2.34
N PRO A 9 -7.79 7.99 -2.38
CA PRO A 9 -6.61 8.83 -2.52
C PRO A 9 -5.73 8.78 -1.27
N ILE A 10 -4.41 8.77 -1.48
CA ILE A 10 -3.41 8.94 -0.44
C ILE A 10 -2.74 10.29 -0.64
N PHE A 11 -2.85 11.14 0.37
CA PHE A 11 -2.43 12.54 0.36
C PHE A 11 -1.05 12.71 0.97
N LYS A 12 -0.31 13.73 0.53
CA LYS A 12 0.83 14.29 1.25
C LYS A 12 0.37 15.36 2.24
N ILE A 13 1.32 15.83 3.06
CA ILE A 13 1.14 17.00 3.94
C ILE A 13 0.63 18.24 3.18
N ASP A 14 1.07 18.45 1.93
CA ASP A 14 0.65 19.59 1.09
C ASP A 14 -0.73 19.39 0.42
N SER A 15 -1.49 18.36 0.81
CA SER A 15 -2.77 17.95 0.21
C SER A 15 -2.69 17.49 -1.25
N SER A 16 -1.50 17.34 -1.83
CA SER A 16 -1.35 16.69 -3.14
C SER A 16 -1.47 15.17 -3.02
N ILE A 17 -1.97 14.53 -4.07
CA ILE A 17 -2.15 13.07 -4.11
C ILE A 17 -0.85 12.40 -4.61
N ILE A 18 -0.36 11.43 -3.84
CA ILE A 18 0.78 10.58 -4.26
C ILE A 18 0.35 9.42 -5.13
N GLY A 19 -0.86 8.94 -4.91
CA GLY A 19 -1.31 7.65 -5.35
C GLY A 19 -2.70 7.34 -4.81
N TYR A 20 -3.20 6.20 -5.24
CA TYR A 20 -4.48 5.69 -4.82
C TYR A 20 -4.32 4.26 -4.34
N ARG A 21 -5.00 3.93 -3.25
CA ARG A 21 -5.25 2.55 -2.86
C ARG A 21 -6.40 2.02 -3.72
N LEU A 22 -6.11 0.96 -4.48
CA LEU A 22 -7.09 0.29 -5.32
C LEU A 22 -7.63 -0.91 -4.55
N ARG A 23 -8.95 -0.98 -4.38
CA ARG A 23 -9.63 -2.13 -3.79
C ARG A 23 -10.53 -2.77 -4.82
N PHE A 24 -10.22 -4.00 -5.15
CA PHE A 24 -10.95 -4.82 -6.11
C PHE A 24 -11.99 -5.67 -5.38
N GLN A 25 -13.15 -5.85 -6.00
CA GLN A 25 -14.21 -6.68 -5.44
C GLN A 25 -13.86 -8.18 -5.47
N ASP A 26 -13.17 -8.60 -6.53
CA ASP A 26 -12.62 -9.95 -6.68
C ASP A 26 -11.15 -9.97 -6.24
N ASP A 27 -10.63 -11.18 -6.01
CA ASP A 27 -9.20 -11.37 -5.80
C ASP A 27 -8.37 -10.75 -6.94
N ILE A 28 -7.20 -10.20 -6.60
CA ILE A 28 -6.35 -9.51 -7.56
C ILE A 28 -5.92 -10.43 -8.70
N GLU A 29 -5.67 -11.72 -8.45
CA GLU A 29 -5.28 -12.68 -9.50
C GLU A 29 -6.41 -12.82 -10.52
N ASN A 30 -7.65 -12.96 -10.06
CA ASN A 30 -8.82 -13.04 -10.94
C ASN A 30 -9.07 -11.73 -11.69
N THR A 31 -8.86 -10.59 -11.03
CA THR A 31 -9.00 -9.28 -11.66
C THR A 31 -7.96 -9.09 -12.77
N LEU A 32 -6.69 -9.44 -12.50
CA LEU A 32 -5.61 -9.39 -13.48
C LEU A 32 -5.89 -10.31 -14.67
N LEU A 33 -6.43 -11.50 -14.42
CA LEU A 33 -6.89 -12.40 -15.48
C LEU A 33 -8.03 -11.77 -16.30
N LYS A 34 -9.04 -11.16 -15.66
CA LYS A 34 -10.13 -10.49 -16.39
C LYS A 34 -9.62 -9.32 -17.24
N MET A 35 -8.68 -8.54 -16.70
CA MET A 35 -8.00 -7.46 -17.43
C MET A 35 -7.20 -8.02 -18.61
N SER A 36 -6.47 -9.13 -18.42
CA SER A 36 -5.69 -9.75 -19.49
C SER A 36 -6.55 -10.42 -20.57
N PHE A 37 -7.68 -11.05 -20.22
CA PHE A 37 -8.59 -11.66 -21.19
C PHE A 37 -9.35 -10.64 -22.05
N SER A 38 -9.45 -9.38 -21.63
CA SER A 38 -9.95 -8.30 -22.50
C SER A 38 -8.95 -7.85 -23.56
N ILE A 39 -7.72 -8.34 -23.52
CA ILE A 39 -6.59 -7.84 -24.30
C ILE A 39 -6.10 -8.97 -25.22
N GLU A 40 -6.31 -8.82 -26.52
CA GLU A 40 -5.83 -9.79 -27.52
C GLU A 40 -4.28 -9.83 -27.49
N GLU A 41 -3.76 -11.05 -27.35
CA GLU A 41 -2.37 -11.45 -27.14
C GLU A 41 -1.32 -10.59 -27.87
N ASN A 42 -0.60 -9.71 -27.15
CA ASN A 42 0.84 -9.49 -27.40
C ASN A 42 1.62 -8.68 -26.35
N ASP A 43 1.00 -7.95 -25.40
CA ASP A 43 1.77 -7.28 -24.33
C ASP A 43 0.94 -7.06 -23.05
N GLN A 44 0.59 -8.16 -22.37
CA GLN A 44 -0.32 -8.14 -21.22
C GLN A 44 0.20 -7.29 -20.04
N SER A 45 1.52 -7.24 -19.82
CA SER A 45 2.12 -6.46 -18.73
C SER A 45 2.00 -4.95 -18.94
N ASN A 46 2.28 -4.47 -20.15
CA ASN A 46 2.18 -3.04 -20.46
C ASN A 46 0.74 -2.56 -20.42
N GLU A 47 -0.22 -3.36 -20.91
CA GLU A 47 -1.63 -2.95 -20.91
C GLU A 47 -2.28 -3.01 -19.52
N ILE A 48 -1.93 -3.99 -18.67
CA ILE A 48 -2.37 -3.98 -17.28
C ILE A 48 -1.71 -2.81 -16.53
N ALA A 49 -0.43 -2.52 -16.77
CA ALA A 49 0.23 -1.34 -16.21
C ALA A 49 -0.47 -0.05 -16.66
N MET A 50 -0.84 0.07 -17.94
CA MET A 50 -1.67 1.17 -18.45
C MET A 50 -3.03 1.21 -17.74
N SER A 51 -3.65 0.07 -17.43
CA SER A 51 -4.94 0.04 -16.71
C SER A 51 -4.80 0.61 -15.28
N PHE A 52 -3.74 0.28 -14.54
CA PHE A 52 -3.51 0.84 -13.22
C PHE A 52 -3.15 2.32 -13.32
N PHE A 53 -2.28 2.68 -14.27
CA PHE A 53 -1.93 4.06 -14.56
C PHE A 53 -3.17 4.90 -14.87
N GLU A 54 -4.11 4.40 -15.65
CA GLU A 54 -5.38 5.08 -15.94
C GLU A 54 -6.27 5.20 -14.70
N LEU A 55 -6.42 4.12 -13.93
CA LEU A 55 -7.20 4.11 -12.69
C LEU A 55 -6.68 5.11 -11.65
N THR A 56 -5.36 5.33 -11.63
CA THR A 56 -4.67 6.24 -10.71
C THR A 56 -4.32 7.59 -11.33
N ALA A 57 -4.74 7.88 -12.57
CA ALA A 57 -4.38 9.10 -13.30
C ALA A 57 -2.85 9.37 -13.31
N GLY A 58 -2.07 8.32 -13.53
CA GLY A 58 -0.61 8.33 -13.60
C GLY A 58 0.11 8.40 -12.25
N LYS A 59 -0.62 8.21 -11.14
CA LYS A 59 -0.08 8.18 -9.78
C LYS A 59 0.21 6.75 -9.33
N LEU A 60 0.77 6.59 -8.13
CA LEU A 60 1.06 5.27 -7.59
C LEU A 60 -0.23 4.48 -7.32
N ALA A 61 -0.22 3.20 -7.66
CA ALA A 61 -1.26 2.24 -7.32
C ALA A 61 -0.81 1.41 -6.12
N PHE A 62 -1.45 1.59 -4.98
CA PHE A 62 -1.29 0.72 -3.82
C PHE A 62 -2.29 -0.41 -3.95
N VAL A 63 -1.81 -1.63 -4.14
CA VAL A 63 -2.64 -2.80 -4.46
C VAL A 63 -2.38 -3.92 -3.47
N ASP A 64 -3.45 -4.46 -2.90
CA ASP A 64 -3.38 -5.62 -2.01
C ASP A 64 -3.06 -6.89 -2.79
N PHE A 65 -2.02 -7.60 -2.36
CA PHE A 65 -1.73 -8.94 -2.86
C PHE A 65 -1.82 -9.96 -1.74
N GLY A 66 -2.64 -10.99 -1.95
CA GLY A 66 -2.71 -12.11 -1.02
C GLY A 66 -1.38 -12.88 -0.93
N PRO A 67 -1.16 -13.65 0.16
CA PRO A 67 0.09 -14.38 0.35
C PRO A 67 0.46 -15.33 -0.80
N ASN A 68 -0.54 -15.95 -1.44
CA ASN A 68 -0.33 -16.85 -2.57
C ASN A 68 0.14 -16.09 -3.83
N ALA A 69 -0.50 -14.95 -4.14
CA ALA A 69 -0.09 -14.08 -5.24
C ALA A 69 1.36 -13.58 -5.07
N ILE A 70 1.72 -13.19 -3.84
CA ILE A 70 3.09 -12.78 -3.49
C ILE A 70 4.07 -13.93 -3.70
N LYS A 71 3.80 -15.12 -3.13
CA LYS A 71 4.68 -16.29 -3.25
C LYS A 71 4.85 -16.77 -4.69
N SER A 72 3.81 -16.62 -5.51
CA SER A 72 3.84 -16.92 -6.95
C SER A 72 4.47 -15.80 -7.78
N LEU A 73 4.93 -14.72 -7.13
CA LEU A 73 5.51 -13.52 -7.75
C LEU A 73 4.60 -12.90 -8.82
N ILE A 74 3.27 -12.95 -8.64
CA ILE A 74 2.31 -12.32 -9.55
C ILE A 74 2.60 -10.82 -9.78
N PRO A 75 3.00 -10.03 -8.76
CA PRO A 75 3.32 -8.61 -8.97
C PRO A 75 4.41 -8.34 -10.00
N LYS A 76 5.31 -9.30 -10.28
CA LYS A 76 6.43 -9.14 -11.23
C LYS A 76 5.99 -8.85 -12.67
N ASN A 77 4.72 -9.11 -12.98
CA ASN A 77 4.13 -8.92 -14.31
C ASN A 77 3.59 -7.48 -14.50
N LEU A 78 3.76 -6.61 -13.51
CA LEU A 78 3.23 -5.24 -13.48
C LEU A 78 4.38 -4.23 -13.43
N ASP A 79 4.11 -2.99 -13.78
CA ASP A 79 5.14 -1.95 -13.78
C ASP A 79 5.57 -1.54 -12.35
N PRO A 80 6.84 -1.75 -11.95
CA PRO A 80 7.34 -1.37 -10.63
C PRO A 80 7.34 0.15 -10.38
N ASP A 81 7.39 0.99 -11.43
CA ASP A 81 7.42 2.45 -11.31
C ASP A 81 6.06 3.01 -10.86
N HIS A 82 4.98 2.28 -11.12
CA HIS A 82 3.62 2.68 -10.77
C HIS A 82 2.98 1.80 -9.69
N LEU A 83 3.54 0.64 -9.37
CA LEU A 83 2.99 -0.26 -8.36
C LEU A 83 3.64 -0.07 -6.98
N VAL A 84 2.81 -0.10 -5.95
CA VAL A 84 3.19 -0.35 -4.56
C VAL A 84 2.43 -1.60 -4.09
N ILE A 85 3.18 -2.61 -3.68
CA ILE A 85 2.64 -3.89 -3.19
C ILE A 85 2.21 -3.68 -1.75
N ASN A 86 0.90 -3.64 -1.50
CA ASN A 86 0.35 -3.55 -0.15
C ASN A 86 0.21 -4.94 0.44
N VAL A 87 0.74 -5.12 1.64
CA VAL A 87 0.76 -6.38 2.37
C VAL A 87 0.06 -6.18 3.70
N ASP A 88 -1.07 -6.86 3.91
CA ASP A 88 -1.69 -6.94 5.22
C ASP A 88 -0.79 -7.76 6.15
N VAL A 89 -0.35 -7.13 7.24
CA VAL A 89 0.56 -7.71 8.22
C VAL A 89 -0.10 -8.09 9.54
N SER A 90 -1.44 -8.18 9.58
CA SER A 90 -2.19 -8.66 10.75
C SER A 90 -1.86 -10.10 11.14
N GLN A 91 -1.27 -10.86 10.21
CA GLN A 91 -0.72 -12.19 10.43
C GLN A 91 0.81 -12.14 10.27
N SER A 92 1.53 -12.93 11.09
CA SER A 92 2.97 -13.10 10.92
C SER A 92 3.29 -13.70 9.55
N PRO A 93 4.34 -13.22 8.86
CA PRO A 93 4.71 -13.77 7.58
C PRO A 93 5.38 -15.13 7.77
N ASP A 94 5.24 -15.99 6.78
CA ASP A 94 6.12 -17.14 6.66
C ASP A 94 7.40 -16.83 5.86
N GLN A 95 8.40 -17.70 5.97
CA GLN A 95 9.68 -17.51 5.29
C GLN A 95 9.56 -17.43 3.76
N ASN A 96 8.59 -18.12 3.16
CA ASN A 96 8.39 -18.11 1.72
C ASN A 96 7.84 -16.76 1.26
N GLN A 97 6.90 -16.18 2.02
CA GLN A 97 6.37 -14.85 1.75
C GLN A 97 7.45 -13.78 1.87
N LEU A 98 8.27 -13.82 2.94
CA LEU A 98 9.39 -12.89 3.11
C LEU A 98 10.39 -12.99 1.95
N SER A 99 10.76 -14.22 1.56
CA SER A 99 11.69 -14.45 0.45
C SER A 99 11.15 -13.92 -0.88
N ALA A 100 9.84 -14.10 -1.14
CA ALA A 100 9.20 -13.58 -2.33
C ALA A 100 9.10 -12.05 -2.33
N LEU A 101 8.79 -11.43 -1.17
CA LEU A 101 8.79 -9.98 -1.03
C LEU A 101 10.18 -9.38 -1.23
N LEU A 102 11.23 -10.01 -0.71
CA LEU A 102 12.61 -9.61 -0.95
C LEU A 102 12.96 -9.68 -2.44
N ALA A 103 12.58 -10.76 -3.12
CA ALA A 103 12.81 -10.88 -4.57
C ALA A 103 12.09 -9.77 -5.35
N LEU A 104 10.86 -9.38 -4.96
CA LEU A 104 10.14 -8.26 -5.56
C LEU A 104 10.81 -6.93 -5.24
N TYR A 105 11.27 -6.72 -4.01
CA TYR A 105 12.03 -5.54 -3.64
C TYR A 105 13.31 -5.40 -4.49
N ASP A 106 14.05 -6.49 -4.68
CA ASP A 106 15.28 -6.51 -5.51
C ASP A 106 15.01 -6.23 -6.99
N LEU A 107 13.77 -6.49 -7.46
CA LEU A 107 13.31 -6.13 -8.80
C LEU A 107 12.85 -4.66 -8.92
N GLY A 108 12.92 -3.87 -7.85
CA GLY A 108 12.58 -2.45 -7.82
C GLY A 108 11.16 -2.14 -7.36
N TYR A 109 10.38 -3.14 -6.92
CA TYR A 109 9.04 -2.89 -6.40
C TYR A 109 9.09 -2.26 -5.00
N ARG A 110 8.16 -1.34 -4.76
CA ARG A 110 7.96 -0.75 -3.43
C ARG A 110 6.97 -1.59 -2.65
N ILE A 111 7.33 -1.89 -1.40
CA ILE A 111 6.48 -2.64 -0.48
C ILE A 111 5.88 -1.69 0.55
N CYS A 112 4.57 -1.82 0.77
CA CYS A 112 3.83 -1.16 1.83
C CYS A 112 3.33 -2.21 2.83
N LEU A 113 3.70 -2.08 4.10
CA LEU A 113 3.14 -2.92 5.17
C LEU A 113 1.92 -2.21 5.78
N ASP A 114 0.81 -2.91 5.92
CA ASP A 114 -0.47 -2.34 6.34
C ASP A 114 -1.06 -3.09 7.54
N ASN A 115 -1.75 -2.39 8.42
CA ASN A 115 -2.33 -2.93 9.66
C ASN A 115 -1.30 -3.58 10.62
N LEU A 116 -0.09 -2.98 10.74
CA LEU A 116 0.92 -3.48 11.68
C LEU A 116 0.43 -3.37 13.13
N ASN A 117 0.37 -4.51 13.81
CA ASN A 117 -0.03 -4.64 15.21
C ASN A 117 1.10 -5.14 16.13
N ASP A 118 2.14 -5.78 15.56
CA ASP A 118 3.33 -6.27 16.26
C ASP A 118 4.59 -5.79 15.52
N GLU A 119 5.30 -4.83 16.11
CA GLU A 119 6.51 -4.25 15.52
C GLU A 119 7.70 -5.22 15.42
N LEU A 120 7.67 -6.36 16.13
CA LEU A 120 8.77 -7.31 16.13
C LEU A 120 8.66 -8.34 15.01
N ALA A 121 7.43 -8.72 14.62
CA ALA A 121 7.18 -9.77 13.65
C ALA A 121 7.78 -9.50 12.26
N TRP A 122 7.89 -8.22 11.87
CA TRP A 122 8.37 -7.79 10.56
C TRP A 122 9.70 -7.03 10.59
N LYS A 123 10.31 -6.91 11.77
CA LYS A 123 11.49 -6.05 11.99
C LYS A 123 12.67 -6.37 11.07
N SER A 124 12.91 -7.64 10.78
CA SER A 124 13.98 -8.07 9.87
C SER A 124 13.73 -7.67 8.42
N PHE A 125 12.48 -7.40 8.05
CA PHE A 125 12.07 -7.02 6.70
C PHE A 125 11.99 -5.50 6.49
N TYR A 126 11.97 -4.70 7.56
CA TYR A 126 11.90 -3.23 7.50
C TYR A 126 12.91 -2.55 6.55
N PRO A 127 14.17 -3.01 6.40
CA PRO A 127 15.09 -2.44 5.42
C PRO A 127 14.62 -2.52 3.95
N SER A 128 13.64 -3.37 3.64
CA SER A 128 13.05 -3.56 2.31
C SER A 128 11.64 -2.98 2.19
N VAL A 129 11.21 -2.17 3.17
CA VAL A 129 9.89 -1.54 3.21
C VAL A 129 10.00 -0.09 2.76
N ALA A 130 9.16 0.30 1.80
CA ALA A 130 9.10 1.69 1.33
C ALA A 130 8.07 2.51 2.10
N TYR A 131 6.94 1.89 2.45
CA TYR A 131 5.83 2.54 3.13
C TYR A 131 5.32 1.69 4.30
N MET A 132 4.80 2.35 5.33
CA MET A 132 4.08 1.66 6.39
C MET A 132 2.79 2.41 6.70
N ALA A 133 1.67 1.73 6.49
CA ALA A 133 0.34 2.23 6.76
C ALA A 133 -0.11 1.80 8.16
N LEU A 134 -0.43 2.78 9.00
CA LEU A 134 -0.84 2.58 10.38
C LEU A 134 -2.16 3.30 10.64
N HIS A 135 -3.09 2.60 11.27
CA HIS A 135 -4.32 3.19 11.75
C HIS A 135 -4.00 4.19 12.86
N VAL A 136 -4.41 5.45 12.68
CA VAL A 136 -4.25 6.45 13.72
C VAL A 136 -5.28 6.18 14.81
N ASP A 137 -4.82 5.83 16.00
CA ASP A 137 -5.66 5.72 17.19
C ASP A 137 -5.14 6.65 18.27
N ILE A 138 -5.76 7.83 18.39
CA ILE A 138 -5.41 8.82 19.41
C ILE A 138 -5.90 8.44 20.80
N SER A 139 -6.77 7.42 20.92
CA SER A 139 -7.31 6.94 22.19
C SER A 139 -6.45 5.86 22.84
N SER A 140 -5.74 5.06 22.04
CA SER A 140 -4.78 4.04 22.47
C SER A 140 -3.34 4.53 22.33
N SER A 141 -2.80 5.16 23.38
CA SER A 141 -1.49 5.79 23.30
C SER A 141 -0.32 4.80 23.37
N ASN A 142 -0.40 3.69 24.12
CA ASN A 142 0.82 2.95 24.43
C ASN A 142 1.36 2.10 23.26
N ASP A 143 0.49 1.50 22.43
CA ASP A 143 0.93 0.63 21.32
C ASP A 143 1.26 1.43 20.06
N PHE A 144 0.44 2.43 19.72
CA PHE A 144 0.67 3.28 18.54
C PHE A 144 2.00 4.02 18.61
N PHE A 145 2.29 4.72 19.72
CA PHE A 145 3.56 5.43 19.86
C PHE A 145 4.76 4.47 19.88
N ARG A 146 4.62 3.28 20.47
CA ARG A 146 5.68 2.25 20.47
C ARG A 146 6.02 1.78 19.06
N ILE A 147 5.01 1.53 18.22
CA ILE A 147 5.21 1.15 16.82
C ILE A 147 5.89 2.29 16.06
N VAL A 148 5.41 3.53 16.21
CA VAL A 148 6.02 4.67 15.52
C VAL A 148 7.47 4.88 15.94
N ASP A 149 7.80 4.79 17.24
CA ASP A 149 9.18 4.92 17.72
C ASP A 149 10.09 3.81 17.14
N CYS A 150 9.60 2.57 17.07
CA CYS A 150 10.34 1.45 16.47
C CYS A 150 10.61 1.69 14.98
N VAL A 151 9.61 2.16 14.25
CA VAL A 151 9.70 2.43 12.81
C VAL A 151 10.55 3.68 12.54
N GLY A 152 10.55 4.65 13.44
CA GLY A 152 11.41 5.84 13.39
C GLY A 152 12.91 5.53 13.38
N MET A 153 13.31 4.30 13.74
CA MET A 153 14.69 3.82 13.56
C MET A 153 15.05 3.55 12.08
N TYR A 154 14.08 3.58 11.16
CA TYR A 154 14.21 3.28 9.74
C TYR A 154 13.78 4.51 8.92
N PRO A 155 14.67 5.49 8.71
CA PRO A 155 14.32 6.80 8.14
C PRO A 155 13.83 6.74 6.68
N ASP A 156 14.11 5.65 5.98
CA ASP A 156 13.67 5.44 4.59
C ASP A 156 12.19 4.99 4.51
N ILE A 157 11.62 4.50 5.62
CA ILE A 157 10.22 4.09 5.67
C ILE A 157 9.32 5.31 5.77
N LYS A 158 8.41 5.44 4.80
CA LYS A 158 7.42 6.49 4.73
C LYS A 158 6.13 6.09 5.43
N LEU A 159 5.79 6.78 6.51
CA LEU A 159 4.57 6.52 7.28
C LEU A 159 3.32 7.10 6.61
N ILE A 160 2.29 6.26 6.46
CA ILE A 160 0.94 6.59 5.97
C ILE A 160 -0.05 6.44 7.13
N ALA A 161 -0.73 7.52 7.48
CA ALA A 161 -1.76 7.54 8.51
C ALA A 161 -3.09 7.17 7.88
N THR A 162 -3.67 6.04 8.28
CA THR A 162 -4.98 5.59 7.80
C THR A 162 -6.07 5.95 8.81
N SER A 163 -7.32 5.96 8.34
CA SER A 163 -8.51 6.36 9.11
C SER A 163 -8.43 7.76 9.71
N VAL A 164 -7.90 8.73 8.96
CA VAL A 164 -7.89 10.13 9.39
C VAL A 164 -9.27 10.75 9.18
N GLU A 165 -10.04 10.87 10.27
CA GLU A 165 -11.44 11.31 10.22
C GLU A 165 -11.62 12.82 10.37
N ASP A 166 -10.71 13.49 11.08
CA ASP A 166 -10.80 14.93 11.31
C ASP A 166 -9.43 15.64 11.39
N LYS A 167 -9.49 16.95 11.65
CA LYS A 167 -8.31 17.82 11.78
C LYS A 167 -7.44 17.44 12.99
N ALA A 168 -8.02 16.92 14.08
CA ALA A 168 -7.27 16.53 15.27
C ALA A 168 -6.44 15.27 14.98
N TYR A 169 -7.03 14.26 14.34
CA TYR A 169 -6.30 13.06 13.88
C TYR A 169 -5.15 13.44 12.94
N HIS A 170 -5.40 14.33 11.97
CA HIS A 170 -4.36 14.81 11.06
C HIS A 170 -3.24 15.54 11.80
N ALA A 171 -3.56 16.44 12.74
CA ALA A 171 -2.57 17.19 13.49
C ALA A 171 -1.67 16.27 14.34
N VAL A 172 -2.26 15.27 15.01
CA VAL A 172 -1.50 14.28 15.78
C VAL A 172 -0.60 13.45 14.87
N ALA A 173 -1.13 12.94 13.75
CA ALA A 173 -0.35 12.15 12.81
C ALA A 173 0.86 12.94 12.27
N VAL A 174 0.68 14.22 11.89
CA VAL A 174 1.79 15.10 11.47
C VAL A 174 2.83 15.27 12.58
N GLN A 175 2.39 15.52 13.83
CA GLN A 175 3.29 15.71 14.97
C GLN A 175 4.13 14.47 15.26
N VAL A 176 3.57 13.29 15.00
CA VAL A 176 4.20 11.98 15.24
C VAL A 176 5.13 11.55 14.09
N GLY A 177 5.15 12.31 12.98
CA GLY A 177 6.08 12.09 11.87
C GLY A 177 5.47 11.43 10.64
N PHE A 178 4.14 11.30 10.57
CA PHE A 178 3.47 10.80 9.37
C PHE A 178 3.60 11.81 8.22
N SER A 179 3.93 11.29 7.03
CA SER A 179 4.14 12.09 5.83
C SER A 179 2.99 11.98 4.82
N TYR A 180 2.17 10.95 4.97
CA TYR A 180 1.08 10.63 4.06
C TYR A 180 -0.19 10.26 4.82
N PHE A 181 -1.35 10.45 4.20
CA PHE A 181 -2.64 10.36 4.88
C PHE A 181 -3.74 9.78 3.99
N GLU A 182 -4.60 8.96 4.59
CA GLU A 182 -5.77 8.35 4.00
C GLU A 182 -6.94 8.46 5.00
N GLY A 183 -8.09 8.99 4.57
CA GLY A 183 -9.25 9.10 5.46
C GLY A 183 -10.36 10.03 4.96
N SER A 184 -11.52 9.95 5.61
CA SER A 184 -12.73 10.71 5.24
C SER A 184 -12.54 12.22 5.37
N PHE A 185 -11.64 12.68 6.26
CA PHE A 185 -11.30 14.09 6.43
C PHE A 185 -10.94 14.76 5.10
N PHE A 186 -10.14 14.09 4.28
CA PHE A 186 -9.62 14.65 3.03
C PHE A 186 -10.63 14.60 1.89
N LEU A 187 -11.55 13.63 1.90
CA LEU A 187 -12.62 13.55 0.90
C LEU A 187 -13.61 14.71 1.05
N ASN A 188 -13.85 15.17 2.28
CA ASN A 188 -14.75 16.28 2.58
C ASN A 188 -14.14 17.66 2.31
N GLN A 189 -12.81 17.77 2.17
CA GLN A 189 -12.11 19.04 1.87
C GLN A 189 -12.00 19.33 0.35
N GLN A 190 -12.39 18.37 -0.50
CA GLN A 190 -12.37 18.53 -1.97
C GLN A 190 -13.66 19.13 -2.56
N TYR A 191 -14.60 19.55 -1.70
CA TYR A 191 -15.84 20.23 -2.05
C TYR A 191 -15.95 21.55 -1.29
#